data_AF-A0A3B8W1I7-F1
#
_entry.id   AF-A0A3B8W1I7-F1
#
_cell.length_a   1.000
_cell.length_b   1.000
_cell.length_c   1.000
_cell.angle_alpha   90.00
_cell.angle_beta   90.00
_cell.angle_gamma   90.00
#
_symmetry.space_group_name_H-M   'P 1'
#
loop_
_entity.id
_entity.type
_entity.pdbx_description
1 polymer ?
#
loop_
_entity_poly.entity_id
_entity_poly.type
_entity_poly.pdbx_seq_one_letter_code
_entity_poly.pdbx_strand_id
1 'polypeptide(L)'
;MTTTIQINTDNAMITELLKAKGMAGMLNTIWLIICAMIFGGAMEASGLLNRIAREIIRFAHSTGSLVFSTAATCIFFNFTASDQYMAIAVPGRMYADTYRKRGYKPELLSRTLEDSGTVTSVLIPWNTCGATQSNVLGVATVAYLPYS
;
A
#
# COMPACT_ATOMS: atom_id res chain seq x y z
N MET A 1 25.91 -4.33 -6.03
CA MET A 1 24.67 -3.55 -5.76
C MET A 1 24.49 -3.24 -4.26
N THR A 2 25.59 -2.99 -3.53
CA THR A 2 25.61 -2.61 -2.10
C THR A 2 26.33 -1.26 -1.90
N THR A 3 26.71 -0.61 -3.00
CA THR A 3 27.52 0.60 -2.98
C THR A 3 26.68 1.80 -2.59
N THR A 4 27.22 2.63 -1.69
CA THR A 4 26.64 3.93 -1.38
C THR A 4 26.89 4.87 -2.56
N ILE A 5 25.84 5.55 -3.00
CA ILE A 5 25.87 6.48 -4.14
C ILE A 5 25.67 7.88 -3.57
N GLN A 6 26.50 8.82 -3.99
CA GLN A 6 26.36 10.23 -3.62
C GLN A 6 26.64 11.08 -4.86
N ILE A 7 25.65 11.85 -5.28
CA ILE A 7 25.76 12.78 -6.40
C ILE A 7 25.85 14.19 -5.82
N ASN A 8 27.02 14.83 -5.98
CA ASN A 8 27.23 16.19 -5.50
C ASN A 8 26.59 17.19 -6.47
N THR A 9 25.82 18.12 -5.91
CA THR A 9 25.16 19.23 -6.62
C THR A 9 25.50 20.55 -5.91
N ASP A 10 25.36 21.68 -6.60
CA ASP A 10 25.62 23.01 -6.04
C ASP A 10 24.73 23.36 -4.82
N ASN A 11 23.63 22.63 -4.62
CA ASN A 11 22.74 22.76 -3.47
C ASN A 11 22.95 21.59 -2.48
N ALA A 12 23.26 21.92 -1.22
CA ALA A 12 23.50 20.95 -0.17
C ALA A 12 22.28 20.06 0.16
N MET A 13 21.06 20.59 0.10
CA MET A 13 19.84 19.79 0.29
C MET A 13 19.68 18.75 -0.83
N ILE A 14 19.91 19.15 -2.08
CA ILE A 14 19.80 18.23 -3.23
C ILE A 14 20.87 17.14 -3.13
N THR A 15 22.08 17.49 -2.71
CA THR A 15 23.18 16.53 -2.50
C THR A 15 22.84 15.48 -1.45
N GLU A 16 22.22 15.87 -0.33
CA GLU A 16 21.79 14.90 0.68
C GLU A 16 20.59 14.05 0.21
N LEU A 17 19.64 14.60 -0.55
CA LEU A 17 18.55 13.82 -1.14
C LEU A 17 19.03 12.78 -2.17
N LEU A 18 20.11 13.09 -2.90
CA LEU A 18 20.70 12.19 -3.90
C LEU A 18 21.71 11.19 -3.29
N LYS A 19 21.79 11.13 -1.96
CA LYS A 19 22.64 10.19 -1.23
C LYS A 19 21.83 8.95 -0.87
N ALA A 20 22.25 7.78 -1.37
CA ALA A 20 21.58 6.51 -1.11
C ALA A 20 22.58 5.47 -0.62
N LYS A 21 22.23 4.71 0.44
CA LYS A 21 23.03 3.59 0.96
C LYS A 21 22.84 2.28 0.17
N GLY A 22 22.19 2.35 -1.00
CA GLY A 22 21.88 1.19 -1.82
C GLY A 22 21.04 0.13 -1.09
N MET A 23 21.18 -1.14 -1.48
CA MET A 23 20.41 -2.24 -0.87
C MET A 23 20.66 -2.42 0.63
N ALA A 24 21.85 -2.06 1.13
CA ALA A 24 22.16 -2.17 2.55
C ALA A 24 21.30 -1.21 3.40
N GLY A 25 20.98 -0.02 2.88
CA GLY A 25 20.07 0.93 3.54
C GLY A 25 18.61 0.50 3.53
N MET A 26 18.22 -0.41 2.64
CA MET A 26 16.85 -0.89 2.48
C MET A 26 16.57 -2.20 3.25
N LEU A 27 17.55 -2.76 3.96
CA LEU A 27 17.40 -4.05 4.65
C LEU A 27 16.23 -4.08 5.64
N ASN A 28 16.01 -2.99 6.40
CA ASN A 28 14.85 -2.89 7.30
C ASN A 28 13.52 -2.92 6.54
N THR A 29 13.45 -2.22 5.41
CA THR A 29 12.27 -2.22 4.52
C THR A 29 12.03 -3.62 3.95
N ILE A 30 13.08 -4.31 3.51
CA ILE A 30 12.98 -5.69 3.00
C ILE A 30 12.46 -6.63 4.09
N TRP A 31 12.91 -6.47 5.34
CA TRP A 31 12.46 -7.30 6.45
C TRP A 31 10.97 -7.13 6.73
N LEU A 32 10.47 -5.88 6.69
CA LEU A 32 9.03 -5.59 6.80
C LEU A 32 8.23 -6.26 5.68
N ILE A 33 8.70 -6.18 4.43
CA ILE A 33 8.04 -6.81 3.28
C ILE A 33 7.95 -8.33 3.46
N ILE A 34 9.04 -8.99 3.88
CA ILE A 34 9.05 -10.45 4.10
C ILE A 34 8.04 -10.83 5.19
N CYS A 35 8.05 -10.13 6.33
CA CYS A 35 7.11 -10.37 7.42
C CYS A 35 5.65 -10.17 6.95
N ALA A 36 5.37 -9.11 6.19
CA ALA A 36 4.05 -8.82 5.68
C ALA A 36 3.58 -9.86 4.65
N MET A 37 4.44 -10.29 3.73
CA MET A 37 4.10 -11.34 2.75
C MET A 37 3.77 -12.68 3.41
N ILE A 38 4.52 -13.07 4.47
CA ILE A 38 4.23 -14.29 5.24
C ILE A 38 2.85 -14.19 5.90
N PHE A 39 2.55 -13.06 6.54
CA PHE A 39 1.25 -12.81 7.15
C PHE A 39 0.11 -12.82 6.12
N GLY A 40 0.30 -12.14 5.00
CA GLY A 40 -0.67 -12.11 3.91
C GLY A 40 -0.95 -13.48 3.29
N GLY A 41 0.11 -14.27 3.07
CA GLY A 41 -0.01 -15.65 2.60
C GLY A 41 -0.78 -16.54 3.58
N ALA A 42 -0.51 -16.44 4.88
CA ALA A 42 -1.25 -17.20 5.90
C ALA A 42 -2.74 -16.79 5.98
N MET A 43 -3.03 -15.49 5.89
CA MET A 43 -4.39 -14.93 5.85
C MET A 43 -5.17 -15.36 4.60
N GLU A 44 -4.50 -15.48 3.45
CA GLU A 44 -5.11 -15.97 2.22
C GLU A 44 -5.34 -17.48 2.25
N ALA A 45 -4.34 -18.27 2.65
CA ALA A 45 -4.42 -19.73 2.72
C ALA A 45 -5.48 -20.22 3.72
N SER A 46 -5.70 -19.49 4.82
CA SER A 46 -6.76 -19.76 5.80
C SER A 46 -8.15 -19.30 5.36
N GLY A 47 -8.26 -18.58 4.23
CA GLY A 47 -9.53 -18.05 3.73
C GLY A 47 -10.13 -16.89 4.56
N LEU A 48 -9.40 -16.38 5.56
CA LEU A 48 -9.82 -15.28 6.44
C LEU A 48 -10.12 -14.01 5.63
N LEU A 49 -9.27 -13.70 4.66
CA LEU A 49 -9.45 -12.55 3.75
C LEU A 49 -10.79 -12.61 3.01
N ASN A 50 -11.14 -13.79 2.51
CA ASN A 50 -12.36 -14.02 1.76
C ASN A 50 -13.62 -14.05 2.65
N ARG A 51 -13.45 -14.33 3.95
CA ARG A 51 -14.52 -14.19 4.95
C ARG A 51 -14.79 -12.72 5.25
N ILE A 52 -13.75 -11.93 5.51
CA ILE A 52 -13.84 -10.48 5.75
C ILE A 52 -14.50 -9.80 4.54
N ALA A 53 -14.08 -10.18 3.33
CA ALA A 53 -14.65 -9.67 2.08
C ALA A 53 -16.16 -9.80 2.00
N ARG A 54 -16.65 -11.01 2.28
CA ARG A 54 -18.07 -11.33 2.15
C ARG A 54 -18.92 -10.54 3.11
N GLU A 55 -18.45 -10.31 4.33
CA GLU A 55 -19.19 -9.47 5.29
C GLU A 55 -19.20 -8.00 4.87
N ILE A 56 -18.11 -7.48 4.30
CA ILE A 56 -18.08 -6.08 3.80
C ILE A 56 -18.99 -5.91 2.56
N ILE A 57 -18.93 -6.86 1.62
CA ILE A 57 -19.73 -6.83 0.38
C ILE A 57 -21.24 -6.88 0.67
N ARG A 58 -21.68 -7.47 1.79
CA ARG A 58 -23.10 -7.50 2.18
C ARG A 58 -23.72 -6.11 2.32
N PHE A 59 -22.92 -5.11 2.68
CA PHE A 59 -23.39 -3.72 2.81
C PHE A 59 -23.30 -2.94 1.49
N ALA A 60 -22.66 -3.50 0.47
CA ALA A 60 -22.40 -2.84 -0.81
C ALA A 60 -23.57 -2.97 -1.81
N HIS A 61 -24.69 -2.29 -1.58
CA HIS A 61 -25.91 -2.47 -2.40
C HIS A 61 -25.94 -1.69 -3.72
N SER A 62 -25.16 -0.61 -3.85
CA SER A 62 -25.12 0.25 -5.05
C SER A 62 -23.72 0.31 -5.69
N THR A 63 -23.61 0.88 -6.90
CA THR A 63 -22.31 1.11 -7.57
C THR A 63 -21.37 1.94 -6.69
N GLY A 64 -21.85 3.07 -6.16
CA GLY A 64 -21.05 3.96 -5.33
C GLY A 64 -20.66 3.29 -4.01
N SER A 65 -21.57 2.50 -3.42
CA SER A 65 -21.28 1.73 -2.23
C SER A 65 -20.25 0.62 -2.47
N LEU A 66 -20.24 -0.01 -3.64
CA LEU A 66 -19.22 -1.00 -4.02
C LEU A 66 -17.83 -0.38 -4.17
N VAL A 67 -17.74 0.76 -4.86
CA VAL A 67 -16.48 1.52 -5.00
C VAL A 67 -16.00 2.00 -3.64
N PHE A 68 -16.90 2.56 -2.82
CA PHE A 68 -16.58 3.00 -1.47
C PHE A 68 -16.11 1.86 -0.57
N SER A 69 -16.80 0.71 -0.57
CA SER A 69 -16.40 -0.47 0.18
C SER A 69 -15.03 -0.98 -0.27
N THR A 70 -14.77 -0.98 -1.58
CA THR A 70 -13.44 -1.35 -2.12
C THR A 70 -12.37 -0.40 -1.61
N ALA A 71 -12.58 0.91 -1.72
CA ALA A 71 -11.63 1.92 -1.26
C ALA A 71 -11.39 1.86 0.26
N ALA A 72 -12.46 1.78 1.04
CA ALA A 72 -12.39 1.65 2.50
C ALA A 72 -11.65 0.37 2.92
N THR A 73 -11.83 -0.72 2.17
CA THR A 73 -11.11 -1.98 2.41
C THR A 73 -9.62 -1.82 2.12
N CYS A 74 -9.24 -1.19 1.01
CA CYS A 74 -7.83 -0.90 0.70
C CYS A 74 -7.16 -0.04 1.79
N ILE A 75 -7.84 1.02 2.24
CA ILE A 75 -7.34 1.90 3.31
C ILE A 75 -7.20 1.12 4.62
N PHE A 76 -8.19 0.29 4.96
CA PHE A 76 -8.13 -0.56 6.14
C PHE A 76 -6.94 -1.53 6.08
N PHE A 77 -6.69 -2.15 4.92
CA PHE A 77 -5.52 -3.00 4.74
C PHE A 77 -4.23 -2.20 4.80
N ASN A 78 -4.13 -1.01 4.24
CA ASN A 78 -2.92 -0.19 4.41
C ASN A 78 -2.65 0.16 5.87
N PHE A 79 -3.71 0.38 6.67
CA PHE A 79 -3.59 0.68 8.09
C PHE A 79 -3.19 -0.52 8.92
N THR A 80 -3.76 -1.69 8.63
CA THR A 80 -3.57 -2.91 9.42
C THR A 80 -2.44 -3.80 8.92
N ALA A 81 -2.26 -3.90 7.61
CA ALA A 81 -1.14 -4.55 6.96
C ALA A 81 -0.13 -3.48 6.54
N SER A 82 1.06 -3.54 7.13
CA SER A 82 2.21 -2.67 6.86
C SER A 82 2.75 -2.73 5.42
N ASP A 83 1.99 -3.26 4.45
CA ASP A 83 2.45 -3.54 3.10
C ASP A 83 1.38 -3.27 2.03
N GLN A 84 1.78 -2.48 1.02
CA GLN A 84 0.93 -2.06 -0.09
C GLN A 84 0.46 -3.23 -0.97
N TYR A 85 1.24 -4.31 -1.11
CA TYR A 85 0.83 -5.48 -1.88
C TYR A 85 -0.45 -6.08 -1.31
N MET A 86 -0.53 -6.19 0.03
CA MET A 86 -1.75 -6.67 0.67
C MET A 86 -2.93 -5.72 0.46
N ALA A 87 -2.71 -4.41 0.52
CA ALA A 87 -3.76 -3.43 0.30
C ALA A 87 -4.32 -3.40 -1.13
N ILE A 88 -3.58 -3.91 -2.13
CA ILE A 88 -4.02 -3.95 -3.53
C ILE A 88 -4.48 -5.36 -3.95
N ALA A 89 -3.64 -6.38 -3.73
CA ALA A 89 -3.89 -7.72 -4.25
C ALA A 89 -5.10 -8.38 -3.58
N VAL A 90 -5.25 -8.17 -2.27
CA VAL A 90 -6.31 -8.79 -1.47
C VAL A 90 -7.67 -8.20 -1.84
N PRO A 91 -7.91 -6.87 -1.78
CA PRO A 91 -9.16 -6.30 -2.25
C PRO A 91 -9.42 -6.57 -3.73
N GLY A 92 -8.38 -6.58 -4.57
CA GLY A 92 -8.51 -6.91 -6.00
C GLY A 92 -9.09 -8.31 -6.21
N ARG A 93 -8.59 -9.32 -5.50
CA ARG A 93 -9.14 -10.68 -5.55
C ARG A 93 -10.53 -10.78 -4.92
N MET A 94 -10.76 -10.08 -3.80
CA MET A 94 -12.02 -10.08 -3.06
C MET A 94 -13.19 -9.51 -3.87
N TYR A 95 -12.96 -8.42 -4.60
CA TYR A 95 -14.01 -7.68 -5.31
C TYR A 95 -14.12 -8.03 -6.80
N ALA A 96 -13.11 -8.66 -7.43
CA ALA A 96 -13.11 -9.00 -8.86
C ALA A 96 -14.40 -9.74 -9.31
N ASP A 97 -14.81 -10.77 -8.57
CA ASP A 97 -16.02 -11.53 -8.91
C ASP A 97 -17.29 -10.70 -8.76
N THR A 98 -17.36 -9.84 -7.74
CA THR A 98 -18.52 -8.97 -7.50
C THR A 98 -18.67 -7.93 -8.61
N TYR A 99 -17.56 -7.30 -9.03
CA TYR A 99 -17.57 -6.34 -10.12
C TYR A 99 -17.99 -7.00 -11.43
N ARG A 100 -17.45 -8.19 -11.72
CA ARG A 100 -17.80 -8.98 -12.91
C ARG A 100 -19.28 -9.41 -12.91
N LYS A 101 -19.80 -9.92 -11.79
CA LYS A 101 -21.21 -10.32 -11.65
C LYS A 101 -22.19 -9.17 -11.83
N ARG A 102 -21.79 -7.94 -11.50
CA ARG A 102 -22.58 -6.73 -11.70
C ARG A 102 -22.39 -6.07 -13.06
N GLY A 103 -21.61 -6.67 -13.96
CA GLY A 103 -21.39 -6.18 -15.31
C GLY A 103 -20.46 -4.95 -15.41
N TYR A 104 -19.68 -4.65 -14.37
CA TYR A 104 -18.69 -3.57 -14.43
C TYR A 104 -17.41 -4.03 -15.11
N LYS A 105 -16.76 -3.10 -15.81
CA LYS A 105 -15.46 -3.35 -16.42
C LYS A 105 -14.35 -3.41 -15.34
N PRO A 106 -13.33 -4.28 -15.49
CA PRO A 106 -12.26 -4.46 -14.51
C PRO A 106 -11.43 -3.19 -14.23
N GLU A 107 -11.41 -2.23 -15.16
CA GLU A 107 -10.72 -0.95 -15.03
C GLU A 107 -11.28 -0.11 -13.88
N LEU A 108 -12.59 -0.22 -13.58
CA LEU A 108 -13.20 0.49 -12.45
C LEU A 108 -12.64 -0.04 -11.13
N LEU A 109 -12.49 -1.36 -11.01
CA LEU A 109 -11.87 -1.98 -9.85
C LEU A 109 -10.40 -1.59 -9.76
N SER A 110 -9.64 -1.77 -10.85
CA SER A 110 -8.21 -1.41 -10.92
C SER A 110 -7.94 0.03 -10.49
N ARG A 111 -8.70 0.98 -11.05
CA ARG A 111 -8.59 2.40 -10.69
C ARG A 111 -8.90 2.64 -9.22
N THR A 112 -9.96 2.01 -8.70
CA THR A 112 -10.32 2.16 -7.28
C THR A 112 -9.22 1.62 -6.37
N LEU A 113 -8.60 0.49 -6.73
CA LEU A 113 -7.48 -0.09 -5.98
C LEU A 113 -6.25 0.83 -5.98
N GLU A 114 -5.93 1.45 -7.11
CA GLU A 114 -4.79 2.36 -7.21
C GLU A 114 -5.04 3.64 -6.41
N ASP A 115 -6.21 4.27 -6.61
CA ASP A 115 -6.58 5.53 -5.97
C ASP A 115 -6.65 5.39 -4.43
N SER A 116 -7.00 4.21 -3.91
CA SER A 116 -7.16 3.98 -2.47
C SER A 116 -5.99 3.23 -1.84
N GLY A 117 -5.44 2.22 -2.52
CA GLY A 117 -4.37 1.35 -2.02
C GLY A 117 -2.98 1.95 -2.23
N THR A 118 -2.68 2.53 -3.38
CA THR A 118 -1.35 3.11 -3.62
C THR A 118 -1.18 4.44 -2.90
N VAL A 119 -2.17 5.34 -3.03
CA VAL A 119 -2.05 6.71 -2.51
C VAL A 119 -2.00 6.75 -0.97
N THR A 120 -2.77 5.90 -0.29
CA THR A 120 -2.82 5.94 1.19
C THR A 120 -1.68 5.19 1.88
N SER A 121 -0.92 4.36 1.15
CA SER A 121 0.19 3.58 1.69
C SER A 121 1.31 4.45 2.29
N VAL A 122 1.65 5.55 1.62
CA VAL A 122 2.72 6.47 2.07
C VAL A 122 2.35 7.24 3.34
N LEU A 123 1.05 7.39 3.62
CA LEU A 123 0.56 8.17 4.75
C LEU A 123 0.67 7.43 6.09
N ILE A 124 1.06 6.16 6.08
CA ILE A 124 1.00 5.28 7.25
C ILE A 124 2.44 5.00 7.73
N PRO A 125 2.83 5.45 8.94
CA PRO A 125 4.25 5.46 9.35
C PRO A 125 4.90 4.08 9.40
N TRP A 126 4.11 3.06 9.74
CA TRP A 126 4.55 1.66 9.83
C TRP A 126 4.36 0.88 8.54
N ASN A 127 3.87 1.52 7.48
CA ASN A 127 3.84 0.93 6.14
C ASN A 127 5.19 1.13 5.46
N THR A 128 5.62 0.14 4.68
CA THR A 128 6.83 0.15 3.83
C THR A 128 7.04 1.47 3.08
N CYS A 129 6.00 2.03 2.44
CA CYS A 129 6.10 3.28 1.68
C CYS A 129 6.32 4.49 2.60
N GLY A 130 5.55 4.58 3.69
CA GLY A 130 5.70 5.67 4.66
C GLY A 130 7.06 5.64 5.38
N ALA A 131 7.53 4.45 5.73
CA ALA A 131 8.85 4.23 6.33
C ALA A 131 9.98 4.60 5.36
N THR A 132 9.86 4.24 4.08
CA THR A 132 10.89 4.59 3.08
C THR A 132 10.90 6.09 2.82
N GLN A 133 9.73 6.69 2.61
CA GLN A 133 9.61 8.12 2.32
C GLN A 133 10.08 8.99 3.50
N SER A 134 9.74 8.62 4.73
CA SER A 134 10.21 9.33 5.94
C SER A 134 11.72 9.22 6.13
N ASN A 135 12.32 8.05 5.87
CA ASN A 135 13.77 7.86 5.93
C ASN A 135 14.52 8.64 4.84
N VAL A 136 13.98 8.73 3.63
CA VAL A 136 14.62 9.45 2.52
C VAL A 136 14.49 10.96 2.69
N LEU A 137 13.30 11.46 3.05
CA LEU A 137 13.07 12.89 3.21
C LEU A 137 13.58 13.44 4.55
N GLY A 138 13.93 12.58 5.51
CA GLY A 138 14.37 12.97 6.85
C GLY A 138 13.26 13.62 7.70
N VAL A 139 11.99 13.45 7.31
CA VAL A 139 10.82 14.01 8.01
C VAL A 139 9.84 12.92 8.40
N ALA A 140 9.21 13.06 9.55
CA ALA A 140 8.20 12.12 10.02
C ALA A 140 7.00 12.06 9.05
N THR A 141 6.37 10.88 8.94
CA THR A 141 5.20 10.67 8.06
C THR A 141 4.08 11.68 8.28
N VAL A 142 3.81 12.02 9.54
CA VAL A 142 2.79 13.01 9.92
C VAL A 142 3.11 14.41 9.39
N ALA A 143 4.39 14.74 9.19
CA ALA A 143 4.80 16.06 8.73
C ALA A 143 4.56 16.28 7.23
N TYR A 144 4.64 15.24 6.39
CA TYR A 144 4.31 15.35 4.96
C TYR A 144 2.86 14.96 4.63
N LEU A 145 2.15 14.32 5.56
CA LEU A 145 0.75 13.93 5.42
C LEU A 145 -0.19 15.05 4.90
N PRO A 146 -0.14 16.31 5.36
CA PRO A 146 -1.03 17.37 4.86
C PRO A 146 -0.68 17.88 3.44
N TYR A 147 0.46 17.47 2.90
CA TYR A 147 0.92 17.88 1.56
C TYR A 147 0.81 16.76 0.51
N SER A 148 0.24 15.61 0.90
CA SER A 148 0.11 14.40 0.08
C SER A 148 -1.31 14.19 -0.39
#